data_AF-A0A9X1I6J8-F1
#
_entry.id   AF-A0A9X1I6J8-F1
#
_cell.length_a   1.000
_cell.length_b   1.000
_cell.length_c   1.000
_cell.angle_alpha   90.00
_cell.angle_beta   90.00
_cell.angle_gamma   90.00
#
_symmetry.space_group_name_H-M   'P 1'
#
loop_
_entity.id
_entity.type
_entity.pdbx_description
1 polymer ?
#
loop_
_entity_poly.entity_id
_entity_poly.type
_entity_poly.pdbx_seq_one_letter_code
_entity_poly.pdbx_strand_id
1 'polypeptide(L)'
;MKIAIVYYCFNRINHTRKSFSKILNYRKDRDLFVFCDGFKENDDNGVKKVRAFIKKNTNSEEKIEVVFRDKNYGLAKNVIEGINVVFKKGYEGVIVLEDDCVPEESFFNYMQESLIKYKYQDKIKHISGFALPMKFAFEYDNYFTPYPCSWGWATWKKEWLACNFEDEAYYQQILNDKELKEKFDFSGKSFSHFLKLQTKGEINSWLIRWYAHIFKEKGLCSWASTSQIKNIGFDGTGEHKVSYDRFNQTKVHNKTIFKFDENFSCNLDVIREFRQHFMGPKIIDKIKTMIYLKTGIILDRKQK
;
A
#
# COMPACT_ATOMS: atom_id res chain seq x y z
N MET A 1 6.37 -12.05 -17.97
CA MET A 1 6.05 -12.17 -16.53
C MET A 1 4.53 -12.13 -16.40
N LYS A 2 3.89 -13.16 -15.84
CA LYS A 2 2.42 -13.19 -15.68
C LYS A 2 2.02 -12.35 -14.46
N ILE A 3 1.24 -11.29 -14.65
CA ILE A 3 0.84 -10.33 -13.60
C ILE A 3 -0.69 -10.31 -13.48
N ALA A 4 -1.19 -10.43 -12.25
CA ALA A 4 -2.61 -10.30 -11.95
C ALA A 4 -2.92 -8.99 -11.24
N ILE A 5 -4.13 -8.47 -11.44
CA ILE A 5 -4.71 -7.43 -10.58
C ILE A 5 -5.51 -8.11 -9.48
N VAL A 6 -5.39 -7.63 -8.25
CA VAL A 6 -6.11 -8.10 -7.08
C VAL A 6 -6.85 -6.93 -6.46
N TYR A 7 -8.15 -7.07 -6.29
CA TYR A 7 -9.01 -6.03 -5.73
C TYR A 7 -9.71 -6.54 -4.47
N TYR A 8 -9.55 -5.80 -3.38
CA TYR A 8 -10.20 -6.08 -2.11
C TYR A 8 -11.34 -5.10 -1.86
N CYS A 9 -12.52 -5.62 -1.48
CA CYS A 9 -13.66 -4.80 -1.11
C CYS A 9 -14.45 -5.43 0.04
N PHE A 10 -15.25 -4.62 0.73
CA PHE A 10 -16.04 -5.08 1.87
C PHE A 10 -17.45 -4.47 1.87
N ASN A 11 -17.67 -3.32 2.53
CA ASN A 11 -19.00 -2.78 2.77
C ASN A 11 -19.20 -1.32 2.32
N ARG A 12 -18.19 -0.67 1.73
CA ARG A 12 -18.28 0.71 1.22
C ARG A 12 -18.66 0.76 -0.25
N ILE A 13 -19.96 0.70 -0.54
CA ILE A 13 -20.47 0.67 -1.92
C ILE A 13 -20.06 1.88 -2.76
N ASN A 14 -20.00 3.08 -2.17
CA ASN A 14 -19.66 4.29 -2.93
C ASN A 14 -18.19 4.31 -3.35
N HIS A 15 -17.29 3.90 -2.46
CA HIS A 15 -15.87 3.71 -2.76
C HIS A 15 -15.69 2.61 -3.79
N THR A 16 -16.34 1.46 -3.56
CA THR A 16 -16.31 0.31 -4.48
C THR A 16 -16.74 0.70 -5.87
N ARG A 17 -17.83 1.45 -6.02
CA ARG A 17 -18.28 1.94 -7.35
C ARG A 17 -17.20 2.77 -8.04
N LYS A 18 -16.55 3.68 -7.32
CA LYS A 18 -15.52 4.56 -7.90
C LYS A 18 -14.26 3.80 -8.30
N SER A 19 -13.70 3.02 -7.39
CA SER A 19 -12.46 2.26 -7.64
C SER A 19 -12.70 1.15 -8.66
N PHE A 20 -13.70 0.30 -8.47
CA PHE A 20 -13.94 -0.85 -9.35
C PHE A 20 -14.27 -0.44 -10.79
N SER A 21 -15.06 0.62 -11.00
CA SER A 21 -15.36 1.09 -12.36
C SER A 21 -14.12 1.58 -13.09
N LYS A 22 -13.20 2.26 -12.38
CA LYS A 22 -11.91 2.69 -12.95
C LYS A 22 -10.98 1.50 -13.21
N ILE A 23 -10.97 0.51 -12.32
CA ILE A 23 -10.24 -0.74 -12.54
C ILE A 23 -10.74 -1.43 -13.81
N LEU A 24 -12.05 -1.62 -13.97
CA LEU A 24 -12.61 -2.24 -15.19
C LEU A 24 -12.25 -1.48 -16.46
N ASN A 25 -12.27 -0.14 -16.40
CA ASN A 25 -11.94 0.68 -17.57
C ASN A 25 -10.44 0.64 -17.93
N TYR A 26 -9.55 0.61 -16.94
CA TYR A 26 -8.10 0.77 -17.17
C TYR A 26 -7.30 -0.54 -17.12
N ARG A 27 -7.87 -1.64 -16.61
CA ARG A 27 -7.18 -2.94 -16.53
C ARG A 27 -6.84 -3.52 -17.90
N LYS A 28 -7.54 -3.08 -18.96
CA LYS A 28 -7.48 -3.66 -20.31
C LYS A 28 -7.80 -5.16 -20.26
N ASP A 29 -6.92 -5.99 -20.76
CA ASP A 29 -7.07 -7.44 -20.88
C ASP A 29 -6.39 -8.21 -19.73
N ARG A 30 -5.96 -7.52 -18.66
CA ARG A 30 -5.31 -8.15 -17.50
C ARG A 30 -6.32 -8.91 -16.64
N ASP A 31 -5.90 -10.06 -16.15
CA ASP A 31 -6.67 -10.89 -15.23
C ASP A 31 -6.92 -10.15 -13.90
N LEU A 32 -8.15 -10.22 -13.41
CA LEU A 32 -8.60 -9.54 -12.19
C LEU A 32 -9.15 -10.57 -11.20
N PHE A 33 -8.63 -10.55 -9.99
CA PHE A 33 -9.14 -11.32 -8.85
C PHE A 33 -9.81 -10.37 -7.87
N VAL A 34 -11.08 -10.59 -7.59
CA VAL A 34 -11.86 -9.77 -6.64
C VAL A 34 -12.10 -10.58 -5.38
N PHE A 35 -11.64 -10.08 -4.24
CA PHE A 35 -11.90 -10.66 -2.93
C PHE A 35 -12.83 -9.75 -2.15
N CYS A 36 -14.10 -10.12 -2.07
CA CYS A 36 -15.08 -9.43 -1.24
C CYS A 36 -15.19 -10.16 0.11
N ASP A 37 -14.87 -9.45 1.20
CA ASP A 37 -14.92 -10.04 2.53
C ASP A 37 -16.37 -10.39 2.96
N GLY A 38 -16.48 -11.20 4.02
CA GLY A 38 -17.74 -11.66 4.60
C GLY A 38 -18.29 -10.72 5.66
N PHE A 39 -19.52 -10.99 6.06
CA PHE A 39 -20.26 -10.19 7.03
C PHE A 39 -19.60 -10.22 8.43
N LYS A 40 -19.46 -9.06 9.09
CA LYS A 40 -19.04 -9.00 10.52
C LYS A 40 -20.17 -9.46 11.45
N GLU A 41 -21.41 -9.12 11.09
CA GLU A 41 -22.66 -9.49 11.79
C GLU A 41 -23.70 -10.00 10.78
N ASN A 42 -24.72 -10.73 11.22
CA ASN A 42 -25.84 -11.11 10.36
C ASN A 42 -26.54 -9.82 9.87
N ASP A 43 -26.58 -9.60 8.54
CA ASP A 43 -27.25 -8.48 7.85
C ASP A 43 -26.47 -7.15 7.62
N ASP A 44 -25.19 -7.22 7.21
CA ASP A 44 -24.51 -6.04 6.66
C ASP A 44 -25.05 -5.66 5.26
N ASN A 45 -25.98 -4.71 5.22
CA ASN A 45 -26.55 -4.14 3.99
C ASN A 45 -25.47 -3.55 3.05
N GLY A 46 -24.37 -3.04 3.58
CA GLY A 46 -23.23 -2.56 2.80
C GLY A 46 -22.56 -3.69 2.01
N VAL A 47 -22.28 -4.82 2.67
CA VAL A 47 -21.74 -6.02 2.01
C VAL A 47 -22.70 -6.55 0.95
N LYS A 48 -24.01 -6.62 1.25
CA LYS A 48 -25.02 -7.07 0.26
C LYS A 48 -25.00 -6.20 -1.00
N LYS A 49 -24.96 -4.87 -0.83
CA LYS A 49 -24.88 -3.92 -1.94
C LYS A 49 -23.59 -4.07 -2.75
N VAL A 50 -22.44 -4.22 -2.07
CA VAL A 50 -21.15 -4.44 -2.72
C VAL A 50 -21.17 -5.75 -3.52
N ARG A 51 -21.60 -6.87 -2.92
CA ARG A 51 -21.68 -8.16 -3.61
C ARG A 51 -22.61 -8.13 -4.84
N ALA A 52 -23.78 -7.52 -4.70
CA ALA A 52 -24.70 -7.36 -5.83
C ALA A 52 -24.08 -6.52 -6.96
N PHE A 53 -23.38 -5.44 -6.60
CA PHE A 53 -22.67 -4.61 -7.58
C PHE A 53 -21.53 -5.36 -8.27
N ILE A 54 -20.68 -6.09 -7.53
CA ILE A 54 -19.60 -6.89 -8.12
C ILE A 54 -20.18 -7.95 -9.07
N LYS A 55 -21.14 -8.78 -8.62
CA LYS A 55 -21.77 -9.81 -9.47
C LYS A 55 -22.32 -9.23 -10.77
N LYS A 56 -23.04 -8.10 -10.68
CA LYS A 56 -23.62 -7.43 -11.87
C LYS A 56 -22.55 -7.05 -12.90
N ASN A 57 -21.35 -6.69 -12.46
CA ASN A 57 -20.27 -6.19 -13.33
C ASN A 57 -19.21 -7.26 -13.66
N THR A 58 -19.36 -8.51 -13.21
CA THR A 58 -18.38 -9.59 -13.44
C THR A 58 -18.96 -10.87 -14.03
N ASN A 59 -20.29 -11.07 -13.98
CA ASN A 59 -20.92 -12.35 -14.31
C ASN A 59 -20.66 -12.90 -15.74
N SER A 60 -20.15 -12.08 -16.66
CA SER A 60 -19.94 -12.45 -18.07
C SER A 60 -18.49 -12.30 -18.55
N GLU A 61 -17.54 -12.11 -17.64
CA GLU A 61 -16.15 -11.78 -17.98
C GLU A 61 -15.18 -12.89 -17.57
N GLU A 62 -14.65 -13.64 -18.55
CA GLU A 62 -13.76 -14.79 -18.33
C GLU A 62 -12.46 -14.43 -17.59
N LYS A 63 -12.01 -13.17 -17.69
CA LYS A 63 -10.79 -12.68 -17.05
C LYS A 63 -11.02 -12.10 -15.65
N ILE A 64 -12.20 -12.29 -15.07
CA ILE A 64 -12.49 -11.86 -13.70
C ILE A 64 -12.90 -13.06 -12.84
N GLU A 65 -12.10 -13.36 -11.83
CA GLU A 65 -12.45 -14.35 -10.81
C GLU A 65 -12.88 -13.63 -9.53
N VAL A 66 -14.04 -14.00 -8.98
CA VAL A 66 -14.60 -13.36 -7.78
C VAL A 66 -14.72 -14.37 -6.65
N VAL A 67 -14.16 -14.02 -5.50
CA VAL A 67 -14.26 -14.78 -4.25
C VAL A 67 -15.06 -13.97 -3.24
N PHE A 68 -16.24 -14.47 -2.90
CA PHE A 68 -17.06 -13.98 -1.78
C PHE A 68 -16.74 -14.82 -0.55
N ARG A 69 -16.17 -14.22 0.50
CA ARG A 69 -15.85 -14.95 1.74
C ARG A 69 -17.13 -15.26 2.53
N ASP A 70 -17.25 -16.46 3.08
CA ASP A 70 -18.45 -16.85 3.83
C ASP A 70 -18.58 -16.09 5.17
N LYS A 71 -17.46 -15.77 5.81
CA LYS A 71 -17.38 -15.00 7.06
C LYS A 71 -16.37 -13.87 6.93
N ASN A 72 -16.46 -12.85 7.80
CA ASN A 72 -15.47 -11.78 7.83
C ASN A 72 -14.10 -12.34 8.24
N TYR A 73 -13.10 -12.18 7.37
CA TYR A 73 -11.72 -12.56 7.65
C TYR A 73 -10.93 -11.41 8.29
N GLY A 74 -11.39 -10.18 8.10
CA GLY A 74 -10.65 -8.98 8.43
C GLY A 74 -9.55 -8.72 7.41
N LEU A 75 -9.03 -7.48 7.43
CA LEU A 75 -8.16 -6.96 6.38
C LEU A 75 -6.92 -7.82 6.14
N ALA A 76 -6.12 -8.07 7.18
CA ALA A 76 -4.82 -8.70 6.98
C ALA A 76 -4.93 -10.14 6.49
N LYS A 77 -5.83 -10.94 7.10
CA LYS A 77 -6.05 -12.33 6.68
C LYS A 77 -6.58 -12.41 5.25
N ASN A 78 -7.53 -11.53 4.90
CA ASN A 78 -8.10 -11.53 3.55
C ASN A 78 -7.04 -11.19 2.49
N VAL A 79 -6.17 -10.21 2.76
CA VAL A 79 -5.04 -9.84 1.88
C VAL A 79 -4.03 -10.97 1.74
N ILE A 80 -3.60 -11.55 2.86
CA ILE A 80 -2.56 -12.61 2.86
C ILE A 80 -3.05 -13.85 2.12
N GLU A 81 -4.23 -14.34 2.44
CA GLU A 81 -4.77 -15.53 1.78
C GLU A 81 -5.13 -15.26 0.31
N GLY A 82 -5.69 -14.09 0.00
CA GLY A 82 -6.07 -13.74 -1.37
C GLY A 82 -4.85 -13.70 -2.31
N ILE A 83 -3.76 -13.05 -1.90
CA ILE A 83 -2.52 -13.03 -2.69
C ILE A 83 -1.92 -14.44 -2.83
N ASN A 84 -1.94 -15.25 -1.76
CA ASN A 84 -1.46 -16.62 -1.82
C ASN A 84 -2.25 -17.48 -2.81
N VAL A 85 -3.57 -17.30 -2.90
CA VAL A 85 -4.42 -17.97 -3.91
C VAL A 85 -3.99 -17.58 -5.32
N VAL A 86 -3.75 -16.29 -5.57
CA VAL A 86 -3.32 -15.81 -6.89
C VAL A 86 -1.96 -16.39 -7.28
N PHE A 87 -0.98 -16.42 -6.37
CA PHE A 87 0.33 -17.01 -6.66
C PHE A 87 0.31 -18.54 -6.85
N LYS A 88 -0.62 -19.25 -6.19
CA LYS A 88 -0.84 -20.69 -6.42
C LYS A 88 -1.39 -20.97 -7.83
N LYS A 89 -2.10 -20.03 -8.44
CA LYS A 89 -2.59 -20.11 -9.84
C LYS A 89 -1.51 -19.81 -10.90
N GLY A 90 -0.25 -19.64 -10.49
CA GLY A 90 0.88 -19.51 -11.42
C GLY A 90 1.24 -18.08 -11.84
N TYR A 91 0.67 -17.06 -11.20
CA TYR A 91 1.11 -15.68 -11.41
C TYR A 91 2.47 -15.42 -10.77
N GLU A 92 3.27 -14.55 -11.38
CA GLU A 92 4.62 -14.19 -10.92
C GLU A 92 4.64 -12.85 -10.16
N GLY A 93 3.64 -11.99 -10.38
CA GLY A 93 3.46 -10.73 -9.66
C GLY A 93 2.00 -10.34 -9.54
N VAL A 94 1.72 -9.45 -8.59
CA VAL A 94 0.37 -8.93 -8.32
C VAL A 94 0.39 -7.41 -8.26
N ILE A 95 -0.70 -6.79 -8.69
CA ILE A 95 -1.03 -5.37 -8.49
C ILE A 95 -2.28 -5.33 -7.61
N VAL A 96 -2.18 -4.75 -6.43
CA VAL A 96 -3.20 -4.84 -5.38
C VAL A 96 -3.84 -3.47 -5.14
N LEU A 97 -5.17 -3.43 -5.12
CA LEU A 97 -5.98 -2.27 -4.79
C LEU A 97 -7.05 -2.62 -3.75
N GLU A 98 -7.37 -1.66 -2.89
CA GLU A 98 -8.52 -1.72 -1.97
C GLU A 98 -9.66 -0.83 -2.48
N ASP A 99 -10.84 -0.91 -1.87
CA ASP A 99 -12.05 -0.22 -2.33
C ASP A 99 -11.93 1.32 -2.32
N ASP A 100 -11.06 1.88 -1.49
CA ASP A 100 -10.75 3.31 -1.46
C ASP A 100 -9.58 3.73 -2.34
N CYS A 101 -8.99 2.83 -3.12
CA CYS A 101 -7.90 3.13 -4.04
C CYS A 101 -8.45 3.28 -5.48
N VAL A 102 -8.49 4.51 -6.00
CA VAL A 102 -9.02 4.83 -7.34
C VAL A 102 -7.86 5.06 -8.30
N PRO A 103 -7.56 4.10 -9.21
CA PRO A 103 -6.43 4.23 -10.12
C PRO A 103 -6.65 5.32 -11.17
N GLU A 104 -5.59 6.03 -11.51
CA GLU A 104 -5.53 6.86 -12.72
C GLU A 104 -5.30 5.96 -13.95
N GLU A 105 -5.50 6.52 -15.15
CA GLU A 105 -5.37 5.76 -16.41
C GLU A 105 -3.98 5.13 -16.59
N SER A 106 -2.94 5.81 -16.13
CA SER A 106 -1.55 5.39 -16.21
C SER A 106 -1.14 4.35 -15.16
N PHE A 107 -1.96 4.11 -14.12
CA PHE A 107 -1.64 3.26 -12.97
C PHE A 107 -1.15 1.87 -13.37
N PHE A 108 -1.93 1.13 -14.14
CA PHE A 108 -1.59 -0.27 -14.44
C PHE A 108 -0.36 -0.39 -15.33
N ASN A 109 -0.09 0.59 -16.19
CA ASN A 109 1.13 0.60 -17.00
C ASN A 109 2.35 0.90 -16.12
N TYR A 110 2.27 1.90 -15.23
CA TYR A 110 3.32 2.19 -14.26
C TYR A 110 3.70 0.95 -13.43
N MET A 111 2.69 0.26 -12.90
CA MET A 111 2.90 -0.92 -12.05
C MET A 111 3.50 -2.09 -12.83
N GLN A 112 3.03 -2.32 -14.06
CA GLN A 112 3.55 -3.38 -14.94
C GLN A 112 5.00 -3.11 -15.36
N GLU A 113 5.29 -1.88 -15.80
CA GLU A 113 6.66 -1.50 -16.19
C GLU A 113 7.61 -1.58 -15.00
N SER A 114 7.21 -1.13 -13.82
CA SER A 114 8.00 -1.25 -12.58
C SER A 114 8.27 -2.71 -12.20
N LEU A 115 7.24 -3.58 -12.27
CA LEU A 115 7.38 -5.02 -11.96
C LEU A 115 8.35 -5.71 -12.93
N ILE A 116 8.30 -5.35 -14.21
CA ILE A 116 9.22 -5.89 -15.23
C ILE A 116 10.63 -5.36 -15.01
N LYS A 117 10.78 -4.04 -14.81
CA LYS A 117 12.07 -3.36 -14.61
C LYS A 117 12.85 -3.93 -13.44
N TYR A 118 12.17 -4.18 -12.31
CA TYR A 118 12.81 -4.62 -11.07
C TYR A 118 12.73 -6.12 -10.81
N LYS A 119 12.25 -6.92 -11.77
CA LYS A 119 12.04 -8.38 -11.61
C LYS A 119 13.26 -9.14 -11.07
N TYR A 120 14.47 -8.75 -11.46
CA TYR A 120 15.72 -9.41 -11.08
C TYR A 120 16.51 -8.65 -10.02
N GLN A 121 15.93 -7.60 -9.43
CA GLN A 121 16.58 -6.85 -8.39
C GLN A 121 16.08 -7.28 -7.02
N ASP A 122 16.78 -8.23 -6.41
CA ASP A 122 16.42 -8.83 -5.11
C ASP A 122 16.34 -7.80 -3.97
N LYS A 123 16.95 -6.62 -4.13
CA LYS A 123 16.83 -5.54 -3.16
C LYS A 123 15.46 -4.87 -3.18
N ILE A 124 14.71 -4.88 -4.29
CA ILE A 124 13.40 -4.26 -4.39
C ILE A 124 12.33 -5.28 -4.01
N LYS A 125 11.55 -4.96 -2.98
CA LYS A 125 10.54 -5.88 -2.42
C LYS A 125 9.11 -5.45 -2.77
N HIS A 126 8.91 -4.16 -3.01
CA HIS A 126 7.60 -3.56 -3.10
C HIS A 126 7.59 -2.36 -4.06
N ILE A 127 6.49 -2.20 -4.79
CA ILE A 127 6.23 -1.05 -5.65
C ILE A 127 4.96 -0.36 -5.16
N SER A 128 4.99 0.95 -4.98
CA SER A 128 3.84 1.79 -4.66
C SER A 128 3.54 2.70 -5.85
N GLY A 129 2.33 2.63 -6.38
CA GLY A 129 1.83 3.60 -7.36
C GLY A 129 1.36 4.90 -6.71
N PHE A 130 1.21 4.92 -5.38
CA PHE A 130 0.90 6.13 -4.62
C PHE A 130 2.14 6.97 -4.35
N ALA A 131 1.98 8.29 -4.39
CA ALA A 131 3.02 9.25 -4.07
C ALA A 131 2.57 10.22 -2.96
N LEU A 132 3.47 10.50 -2.03
CA LEU A 132 3.27 11.55 -1.01
C LEU A 132 3.39 12.95 -1.64
N PRO A 133 2.77 13.98 -1.06
CA PRO A 133 2.82 15.34 -1.57
C PRO A 133 4.13 16.05 -1.16
N MET A 134 5.26 15.44 -1.53
CA MET A 134 6.60 15.97 -1.28
C MET A 134 6.94 17.11 -2.26
N LYS A 135 7.76 18.05 -1.78
CA LYS A 135 8.30 19.17 -2.53
C LYS A 135 9.63 18.85 -3.20
N PHE A 136 10.26 17.73 -2.85
CA PHE A 136 11.48 17.26 -3.50
C PHE A 136 11.33 17.19 -5.03
N ALA A 137 12.30 17.74 -5.75
CA ALA A 137 12.34 17.67 -7.21
C ALA A 137 12.95 16.33 -7.64
N PHE A 138 12.12 15.41 -8.12
CA PHE A 138 12.57 14.09 -8.56
C PHE A 138 13.08 14.11 -10.00
N GLU A 139 14.22 13.47 -10.23
CA GLU A 139 14.77 13.23 -11.58
C GLU A 139 14.09 12.03 -12.29
N TYR A 140 13.50 11.13 -11.50
CA TYR A 140 12.87 9.89 -11.92
C TYR A 140 11.39 9.88 -11.52
N ASP A 141 10.61 9.01 -12.16
CA ASP A 141 9.20 8.77 -11.84
C ASP A 141 9.01 7.92 -10.58
N ASN A 142 10.10 7.58 -9.90
CA ASN A 142 10.09 6.91 -8.61
C ASN A 142 11.23 7.39 -7.71
N TYR A 143 11.15 6.98 -6.45
CA TYR A 143 12.22 7.06 -5.46
C TYR A 143 12.16 5.86 -4.53
N PHE A 144 13.28 5.54 -3.88
CA PHE A 144 13.35 4.39 -2.98
C PHE A 144 13.27 4.78 -1.50
N THR A 145 12.48 4.04 -0.75
CA THR A 145 12.41 4.12 0.72
C THR A 145 12.47 2.72 1.33
N PRO A 146 12.76 2.57 2.64
CA PRO A 146 12.67 1.26 3.28
C PRO A 146 11.21 0.85 3.59
N TYR A 147 10.23 1.76 3.49
CA TYR A 147 8.87 1.56 3.99
C TYR A 147 7.85 1.32 2.86
N PRO A 148 6.99 0.28 2.94
CA PRO A 148 5.98 0.01 1.91
C PRO A 148 4.73 0.91 2.03
N CYS A 149 3.92 0.97 0.97
CA CYS A 149 2.61 1.64 0.96
C CYS A 149 1.49 0.61 0.77
N SER A 150 0.34 0.79 1.40
CA SER A 150 -0.83 -0.06 1.15
C SER A 150 -1.77 0.49 0.06
N TRP A 151 -1.56 1.71 -0.42
CA TRP A 151 -2.48 2.36 -1.38
C TRP A 151 -2.04 2.12 -2.82
N GLY A 152 -2.56 1.07 -3.45
CA GLY A 152 -2.22 0.73 -4.83
C GLY A 152 -0.77 0.30 -4.98
N TRP A 153 -0.50 -0.98 -4.78
CA TRP A 153 0.86 -1.49 -4.68
C TRP A 153 1.06 -2.79 -5.45
N ALA A 154 2.31 -3.20 -5.61
CA ALA A 154 2.66 -4.44 -6.29
C ALA A 154 3.87 -5.12 -5.65
N THR A 155 3.95 -6.43 -5.85
CA THR A 155 5.09 -7.25 -5.44
C THR A 155 5.20 -8.50 -6.31
N TRP A 156 6.30 -9.22 -6.16
CA TRP A 156 6.59 -10.47 -6.84
C TRP A 156 6.27 -11.66 -5.93
N LYS A 157 5.97 -12.79 -6.55
CA LYS A 157 5.71 -14.06 -5.85
C LYS A 157 6.86 -14.45 -4.92
N LYS A 158 8.10 -14.32 -5.39
CA LYS A 158 9.31 -14.64 -4.63
C LYS A 158 9.35 -13.84 -3.32
N GLU A 159 9.18 -12.52 -3.41
CA GLU A 159 9.28 -11.63 -2.26
C GLU A 159 8.13 -11.84 -1.27
N TRP A 160 6.90 -12.00 -1.78
CA TRP A 160 5.75 -12.22 -0.91
C TRP A 160 5.82 -13.54 -0.13
N LEU A 161 6.20 -14.64 -0.80
CA LEU A 161 6.28 -15.95 -0.17
C LEU A 161 7.47 -16.10 0.78
N ALA A 162 8.48 -15.22 0.68
CA ALA A 162 9.58 -15.17 1.63
C ALA A 162 9.18 -14.54 2.98
N CYS A 163 8.06 -13.80 3.04
CA CYS A 163 7.61 -13.16 4.27
C CYS A 163 6.88 -14.13 5.20
N ASN A 164 7.47 -14.34 6.38
CA ASN A 164 6.77 -14.88 7.52
C ASN A 164 5.94 -13.78 8.21
N PHE A 165 4.64 -13.75 7.95
CA PHE A 165 3.69 -12.81 8.56
C PHE A 165 3.40 -13.09 10.05
N GLU A 166 3.97 -14.13 10.64
CA GLU A 166 3.81 -14.49 12.05
C GLU A 166 5.20 -14.60 12.73
N ASP A 167 6.19 -13.81 12.29
CA ASP A 167 7.56 -13.79 12.82
C ASP A 167 7.64 -13.06 14.19
N GLU A 168 6.90 -13.56 15.18
CA GLU A 168 6.80 -12.95 16.50
C GLU A 168 8.16 -12.80 17.19
N ALA A 169 9.07 -13.75 17.02
CA ALA A 169 10.41 -13.67 17.57
C ALA A 169 11.17 -12.44 17.05
N TYR A 170 11.13 -12.20 15.74
CA TYR A 170 11.76 -11.02 15.14
C TYR A 170 11.03 -9.73 15.51
N TYR A 171 9.70 -9.75 15.62
CA TYR A 171 8.94 -8.58 16.07
C TYR A 171 9.34 -8.17 17.50
N GLN A 172 9.46 -9.13 18.42
CA GLN A 172 9.94 -8.87 19.78
C GLN A 172 11.40 -8.41 19.80
N GLN A 173 12.25 -8.94 18.92
CA GLN A 173 13.64 -8.46 18.78
C GLN A 173 13.67 -6.97 18.42
N ILE A 174 12.89 -6.53 17.42
CA ILE A 174 12.79 -5.09 17.06
C ILE A 174 12.30 -4.26 18.25
N LEU A 175 11.31 -4.74 19.00
CA LEU A 175 10.69 -3.96 20.06
C LEU A 175 11.57 -3.81 21.32
N ASN A 176 12.44 -4.79 21.58
CA ASN A 176 13.28 -4.86 22.78
C ASN A 176 14.70 -4.33 22.55
N ASP A 177 15.20 -4.31 21.32
CA ASP A 177 16.50 -3.73 20.97
C ASP A 177 16.34 -2.24 20.59
N LYS A 178 16.98 -1.36 21.37
CA LYS A 178 16.89 0.08 21.18
C LYS A 178 17.45 0.54 19.82
N GLU A 179 18.60 0.01 19.41
CA GLU A 179 19.26 0.42 18.17
C GLU A 179 18.46 -0.09 16.95
N LEU A 180 17.99 -1.33 17.01
CA LEU A 180 17.17 -1.92 15.95
C LEU A 180 15.84 -1.17 15.80
N LYS A 181 15.21 -0.80 16.92
CA LYS A 181 14.01 0.02 16.95
C LYS A 181 14.22 1.40 16.32
N GLU A 182 15.32 2.07 16.66
CA GLU A 182 15.66 3.39 16.07
C GLU A 182 15.85 3.30 14.55
N LYS A 183 16.47 2.22 14.06
CA LYS A 183 16.60 1.93 12.62
C LYS A 183 15.25 1.60 11.96
N PHE A 184 14.38 0.87 12.64
CA PHE A 184 13.04 0.55 12.17
C PHE A 184 12.14 1.81 12.09
N ASP A 185 12.34 2.78 12.97
CA ASP A 185 11.62 4.07 12.97
C ASP A 185 12.30 5.15 12.09
N PHE A 186 13.31 4.78 11.30
CA PHE A 186 14.09 5.72 10.50
C PHE A 186 13.21 6.48 9.48
N SER A 187 12.38 5.77 8.73
CA SER A 187 11.45 6.34 7.73
C SER A 187 10.15 6.89 8.34
N GLY A 188 9.89 6.65 9.63
CA GLY A 188 8.70 7.14 10.33
C GLY A 188 8.73 6.82 11.82
N LYS A 189 8.46 7.81 12.68
CA LYS A 189 8.71 7.73 14.14
C LYS A 189 7.72 6.86 14.93
N SER A 190 6.76 6.22 14.26
CA SER A 190 5.65 5.50 14.88
C SER A 190 5.55 4.04 14.41
N PHE A 191 6.48 3.55 13.59
CA PHE A 191 6.36 2.22 13.00
C PHE A 191 6.55 1.12 14.05
N SER A 192 7.52 1.24 14.96
CA SER A 192 7.67 0.34 16.10
C SER A 192 6.46 0.37 17.04
N HIS A 193 5.77 1.50 17.13
CA HIS A 193 4.51 1.59 17.88
C HIS A 193 3.40 0.78 17.20
N PHE A 194 3.21 0.90 15.88
CA PHE A 194 2.26 0.07 15.15
C PHE A 194 2.61 -1.41 15.23
N LEU A 195 3.90 -1.77 15.19
CA LEU A 195 4.34 -3.15 15.36
C LEU A 195 3.96 -3.68 16.76
N LYS A 196 4.13 -2.87 17.81
CA LYS A 196 3.70 -3.21 19.17
C LYS A 196 2.18 -3.38 19.29
N LEU A 197 1.39 -2.53 18.63
CA LEU A 197 -0.07 -2.69 18.63
C LEU A 197 -0.47 -3.99 17.90
N GLN A 198 0.22 -4.31 16.81
CA GLN A 198 -0.01 -5.54 16.05
C GLN A 198 0.29 -6.80 16.88
N THR A 199 1.43 -6.87 17.58
CA THR A 199 1.79 -8.03 18.41
C THR A 199 0.88 -8.23 19.62
N LYS A 200 0.18 -7.18 20.04
CA LYS A 200 -0.86 -7.26 21.07
C LYS A 200 -2.26 -7.59 20.54
N GLY A 201 -2.44 -7.67 19.23
CA GLY A 201 -3.75 -7.85 18.61
C GLY A 201 -4.67 -6.63 18.68
N GLU A 202 -4.15 -5.44 19.02
CA GLU A 202 -4.93 -4.19 19.10
C GLU A 202 -5.23 -3.60 17.70
N ILE A 203 -4.48 -4.01 16.67
CA ILE A 203 -4.72 -3.70 15.26
C ILE A 203 -4.59 -4.97 14.40
N ASN A 204 -5.22 -4.95 13.22
CA ASN A 204 -5.19 -6.06 12.25
C ASN A 204 -4.49 -5.62 10.95
N SER A 205 -3.18 -5.39 11.03
CA SER A 205 -2.35 -4.84 9.94
C SER A 205 -1.45 -5.90 9.31
N TRP A 206 -1.59 -6.12 8.01
CA TRP A 206 -0.63 -6.89 7.22
C TRP A 206 0.61 -6.04 6.86
N LEU A 207 0.42 -4.72 6.66
CA LEU A 207 1.46 -3.83 6.14
C LEU A 207 2.64 -3.70 7.10
N ILE A 208 2.40 -3.60 8.41
CA ILE A 208 3.49 -3.45 9.39
C ILE A 208 4.33 -4.73 9.51
N ARG A 209 3.70 -5.89 9.28
CA ARG A 209 4.35 -7.21 9.26
C ARG A 209 5.17 -7.39 7.98
N TRP A 210 4.61 -6.97 6.86
CA TRP A 210 5.32 -6.87 5.58
C TRP A 210 6.54 -5.92 5.69
N TYR A 211 6.38 -4.77 6.35
CA TYR A 211 7.50 -3.86 6.60
C TYR A 211 8.59 -4.48 7.47
N ALA A 212 8.22 -5.19 8.55
CA ALA A 212 9.19 -5.93 9.37
C ALA A 212 10.01 -6.92 8.53
N HIS A 213 9.38 -7.66 7.61
CA HIS A 213 10.10 -8.54 6.68
C HIS A 213 11.04 -7.76 5.75
N ILE A 214 10.56 -6.70 5.09
CA ILE A 214 11.40 -5.87 4.21
C ILE A 214 12.61 -5.32 4.97
N PHE A 215 12.40 -4.86 6.21
CA PHE A 215 13.45 -4.35 7.06
C PHE A 215 14.49 -5.42 7.43
N LYS A 216 14.04 -6.65 7.75
CA LYS A 216 14.91 -7.81 8.01
C LYS A 216 15.83 -8.10 6.82
N GLU A 217 15.27 -8.06 5.62
CA GLU A 217 15.96 -8.33 4.36
C GLU A 217 16.77 -7.12 3.83
N LYS A 218 16.80 -5.99 4.58
CA LYS A 218 17.40 -4.72 4.14
C LYS A 218 16.90 -4.27 2.76
N GLY A 219 15.63 -4.60 2.47
CA GLY A 219 14.97 -4.34 1.20
C GLY A 219 14.52 -2.89 1.02
N LEU A 220 14.15 -2.56 -0.21
CA LEU A 220 13.68 -1.26 -0.63
C LEU A 220 12.29 -1.34 -1.26
N CYS A 221 11.56 -0.24 -1.13
CA CYS A 221 10.26 0.00 -1.72
C CYS A 221 10.40 1.12 -2.76
N SER A 222 10.00 0.85 -4.00
CA SER A 222 9.91 1.86 -5.05
C SER A 222 8.59 2.61 -4.90
N TRP A 223 8.62 3.91 -4.64
CA TRP A 223 7.44 4.77 -4.59
C TRP A 223 7.38 5.65 -5.82
N ALA A 224 6.19 5.82 -6.40
CA ALA A 224 6.00 6.83 -7.43
C ALA A 224 6.33 8.23 -6.89
N SER A 225 7.03 9.04 -7.69
CA SER A 225 7.24 10.47 -7.38
C SER A 225 6.00 11.32 -7.65
N THR A 226 5.15 10.84 -8.57
CA THR A 226 3.85 11.40 -8.88
C THR A 226 2.77 10.33 -8.74
N SER A 227 1.70 10.63 -8.02
CA SER A 227 0.71 9.61 -7.66
C SER A 227 -0.02 9.12 -8.91
N GLN A 228 -0.02 7.81 -9.11
CA GLN A 228 -0.76 7.13 -10.18
C GLN A 228 -2.12 6.62 -9.67
N ILE A 229 -2.42 6.85 -8.39
CA ILE A 229 -3.63 6.40 -7.72
C ILE A 229 -4.04 7.41 -6.66
N LYS A 230 -5.35 7.52 -6.42
CA LYS A 230 -5.90 8.38 -5.37
C LYS A 230 -6.52 7.54 -4.27
N ASN A 231 -6.25 7.86 -3.01
CA ASN A 231 -6.97 7.27 -1.88
C ASN A 231 -8.18 8.15 -1.52
N ILE A 232 -9.40 7.62 -1.59
CA ILE A 232 -10.64 8.34 -1.28
C ILE A 232 -11.25 7.95 0.08
N GLY A 233 -10.48 7.29 0.94
CA GLY A 233 -10.89 6.78 2.25
C GLY A 233 -10.87 7.82 3.38
N PHE A 234 -10.42 9.05 3.11
CA PHE A 234 -10.36 10.15 4.10
C PHE A 234 -11.70 10.89 4.28
N ASP A 235 -12.82 10.16 4.29
CA ASP A 235 -14.18 10.70 4.43
C ASP A 235 -14.86 10.32 5.76
N GLY A 236 -14.09 9.73 6.68
CA GLY A 236 -14.57 9.28 8.00
C GLY A 236 -15.28 7.92 7.99
N THR A 237 -15.49 7.29 6.82
CA THR A 237 -16.24 6.02 6.72
C THR A 237 -15.38 4.76 6.91
N GLY A 238 -14.05 4.89 6.81
CA GLY A 238 -13.12 3.78 7.03
C GLY A 238 -12.99 3.37 8.49
N GLU A 239 -12.38 2.21 8.75
CA GLU A 239 -12.17 1.67 10.11
C GLU A 239 -11.47 2.66 11.06
N HIS A 240 -10.52 3.43 10.53
CA HIS A 240 -9.78 4.46 11.29
C HIS A 240 -10.48 5.82 11.39
N LYS A 241 -11.66 5.99 10.76
CA LYS A 241 -12.51 7.20 10.82
C LYS A 241 -11.81 8.53 10.55
N VAL A 242 -10.79 8.53 9.68
CA VAL A 242 -10.06 9.75 9.29
C VAL A 242 -10.88 10.54 8.27
N SER A 243 -11.10 11.83 8.52
CA SER A 243 -11.90 12.74 7.67
C SER A 243 -11.10 13.90 7.07
N TYR A 244 -9.77 13.86 7.18
CA TYR A 244 -8.87 14.88 6.63
C TYR A 244 -7.79 14.23 5.76
N ASP A 245 -7.72 14.65 4.51
CA ASP A 245 -6.73 14.22 3.54
C ASP A 245 -5.49 15.12 3.60
N ARG A 246 -4.35 14.52 3.92
CA ARG A 246 -3.03 15.17 3.91
C ARG A 246 -2.04 14.49 2.98
N PHE A 247 -2.48 13.48 2.23
CA PHE A 247 -1.58 12.56 1.55
C PHE A 247 -1.77 12.55 0.04
N ASN A 248 -2.99 12.77 -0.47
CA ASN A 248 -3.13 12.82 -1.93
C ASN A 248 -2.43 14.05 -2.50
N GLN A 249 -1.71 13.85 -3.59
CA GLN A 249 -1.27 14.94 -4.44
C GLN A 249 -2.48 15.60 -5.11
N THR A 250 -2.42 16.92 -5.30
CA THR A 250 -3.48 17.69 -5.96
C THR A 250 -3.33 17.74 -7.48
N LYS A 251 -2.13 17.46 -7.99
CA LYS A 251 -1.82 17.49 -9.43
C LYS A 251 -2.01 16.10 -10.04
N VAL A 252 -2.76 16.05 -11.13
CA VAL A 252 -2.90 14.86 -11.98
C VAL A 252 -1.87 14.93 -13.10
N HIS A 253 -1.21 13.82 -13.39
CA HIS A 253 -0.21 13.73 -14.46
C HIS A 253 -0.56 12.61 -15.42
N ASN A 254 -0.79 12.96 -16.69
CA ASN A 254 -1.11 12.02 -17.76
C ASN A 254 0.18 11.52 -18.45
N LYS A 255 1.12 11.01 -17.66
CA LYS A 255 2.38 10.48 -18.20
C LYS A 255 2.17 9.05 -18.69
N THR A 256 2.71 8.74 -19.86
CA THR A 256 2.62 7.41 -20.48
C THR A 256 3.96 6.69 -20.60
N ILE A 257 5.08 7.39 -20.37
CA ILE A 257 6.43 6.84 -20.42
C ILE A 257 7.12 7.14 -19.09
N PHE A 258 7.62 6.11 -18.42
CA PHE A 258 8.25 6.25 -17.11
C PHE A 258 9.77 6.07 -17.17
N LYS A 259 10.49 6.94 -16.47
CA LYS A 259 11.93 6.92 -16.24
C LYS A 259 12.16 6.46 -14.80
N PHE A 260 12.59 5.22 -14.63
CA PHE A 260 12.83 4.61 -13.33
C PHE A 260 14.29 4.76 -12.88
N ASP A 261 14.51 5.01 -11.59
CA ASP A 261 15.84 5.03 -10.97
C ASP A 261 16.45 3.62 -10.96
N GLU A 262 17.74 3.55 -11.30
CA GLU A 262 18.55 2.34 -11.40
C GLU A 262 19.66 2.28 -10.33
N ASN A 263 19.76 3.26 -9.44
CA ASN A 263 20.78 3.29 -8.40
C ASN A 263 20.42 2.42 -7.18
N PHE A 264 19.16 2.01 -7.04
CA PHE A 264 18.66 1.13 -5.97
C PHE A 264 19.12 1.56 -4.56
N SER A 265 19.06 2.86 -4.29
CA SER A 265 19.54 3.45 -3.04
C SER A 265 18.57 4.51 -2.53
N CYS A 266 18.52 4.69 -1.21
CA CYS A 266 17.72 5.75 -0.61
C CYS A 266 18.50 7.06 -0.66
N ASN A 267 17.88 8.10 -1.22
CA ASN A 267 18.37 9.47 -1.08
C ASN A 267 17.99 10.01 0.31
N LEU A 268 18.97 10.41 1.12
CA LEU A 268 18.74 10.86 2.49
C LEU A 268 17.86 12.12 2.59
N ASP A 269 17.95 13.03 1.63
CA ASP A 269 17.09 14.22 1.60
C ASP A 269 15.64 13.84 1.30
N VAL A 270 15.42 12.87 0.42
CA VAL A 270 14.10 12.29 0.16
C VAL A 270 13.54 11.63 1.42
N ILE A 271 14.33 10.82 2.13
CA ILE A 271 13.87 10.18 3.38
C ILE A 271 13.55 11.21 4.46
N ARG A 272 14.34 12.28 4.56
CA ARG A 272 14.10 13.36 5.52
C ARG A 272 12.76 14.05 5.31
N GLU A 273 12.34 14.22 4.05
CA GLU A 273 11.02 14.76 3.73
C GLU A 273 9.92 13.70 3.88
N PHE A 274 10.15 12.48 3.40
CA PHE A 274 9.22 11.35 3.51
C PHE A 274 8.73 11.16 4.95
N ARG A 275 9.66 11.12 5.91
CA ARG A 275 9.32 10.87 7.32
C ARG A 275 8.46 11.95 7.96
N GLN A 276 8.38 13.16 7.38
CA GLN A 276 7.47 14.22 7.87
C GLN A 276 5.99 13.87 7.67
N HIS A 277 5.69 12.88 6.83
CA HIS A 277 4.34 12.35 6.64
C HIS A 277 3.98 11.27 7.67
N PHE A 278 4.97 10.72 8.38
CA PHE A 278 4.84 9.62 9.35
C PHE A 278 5.40 10.01 10.73
N MET A 279 4.89 11.13 11.24
CA MET A 279 5.37 11.78 12.45
C MET A 279 4.95 11.02 13.72
N GLY A 280 5.75 11.19 14.78
CA GLY A 280 5.56 10.54 16.07
C GLY A 280 4.31 10.99 16.82
N PRO A 281 3.88 10.26 17.86
CA PRO A 281 2.71 10.64 18.66
C PRO A 281 2.94 11.88 19.55
N LYS A 282 4.20 12.30 19.74
CA LYS A 282 4.57 13.40 20.63
C LYS A 282 4.01 14.73 20.11
N ILE A 283 3.61 15.61 21.02
CA ILE A 283 3.05 16.94 20.70
C ILE A 283 4.01 17.75 19.81
N ILE A 284 5.32 17.68 20.09
CA ILE A 284 6.33 18.38 19.27
C ILE A 284 6.37 17.87 17.83
N ASP A 285 6.16 16.57 17.61
CA ASP A 285 6.10 15.99 16.27
C ASP A 285 4.81 16.45 15.55
N LYS A 286 3.69 16.55 16.26
CA LYS A 286 2.45 17.12 15.70
C LYS A 286 2.62 18.60 15.30
N ILE A 287 3.27 19.41 16.12
CA ILE A 287 3.56 20.83 15.82
C ILE A 287 4.44 20.96 14.58
N LYS A 288 5.53 20.19 14.51
CA LYS A 288 6.41 20.15 13.33
C LYS A 288 5.64 19.80 12.06
N THR A 289 4.72 18.84 12.15
CA THR A 289 3.84 18.45 11.03
C THR A 289 3.00 19.63 10.57
N MET A 290 2.33 20.34 11.49
CA MET A 290 1.51 21.50 11.15
C MET A 290 2.31 22.62 10.49
N ILE A 291 3.52 22.88 10.98
CA ILE A 291 4.41 23.90 10.39
C ILE A 291 4.84 23.49 8.98
N TYR A 292 5.27 22.24 8.79
CA TYR A 292 5.63 21.72 7.47
C TYR A 292 4.46 21.77 6.49
N LEU A 293 3.26 21.34 6.90
CA LEU A 293 2.07 21.39 6.04
C LEU A 293 1.68 22.81 5.64
N LYS A 294 1.86 23.81 6.52
CA LYS A 294 1.53 25.22 6.22
C LYS A 294 2.61 25.96 5.44
N THR A 295 3.88 25.66 5.70
CA THR A 295 5.00 26.50 5.21
C THR A 295 5.93 25.75 4.26
N GLY A 296 5.95 24.41 4.29
CA GLY A 296 6.95 23.57 3.66
C GLY A 296 8.31 23.53 4.35
N ILE A 297 8.47 24.21 5.49
CA ILE A 297 9.74 24.27 6.20
C ILE A 297 9.92 23.00 7.03
N ILE A 298 11.05 22.32 6.84
CA ILE A 298 11.43 21.13 7.62
C ILE A 298 12.14 21.57 8.91
N LEU A 299 11.50 21.32 10.05
CA LEU A 299 12.05 21.61 11.38
C LEU A 299 12.69 20.35 11.99
N ASP A 300 13.82 19.92 11.46
CA ASP A 300 14.65 18.92 12.12
C ASP A 300 16.06 19.45 12.37
N ARG A 301 16.63 19.10 13.53
CA ARG A 301 18.07 19.22 13.73
C ARG A 301 18.69 18.26 12.72
N LYS A 302 19.64 18.74 11.90
CA LYS A 302 20.49 17.85 11.08
C LYS A 302 20.97 16.71 12.00
N GLN A 303 20.41 15.51 11.82
CA GLN A 303 21.04 14.32 12.38
C GLN A 303 22.33 14.16 11.56
N LYS A 304 23.46 14.38 12.24
CA LYS A 304 24.78 14.10 11.69
C LYS A 304 24.93 12.60 11.45
#